data_AF-A0A158EE94-F1
#
_entry.id   AF-A0A158EE94-F1
#
_cell.length_a   1.000
_cell.length_b   1.000
_cell.length_c   1.000
_cell.angle_alpha   90.00
_cell.angle_beta   90.00
_cell.angle_gamma   90.00
#
_symmetry.space_group_name_H-M   'P 1'
#
loop_
_entity.id
_entity.type
_entity.pdbx_description
1 polymer ?
#
loop_
_entity_poly.entity_id
_entity_poly.type
_entity_poly.pdbx_seq_one_letter_code
_entity_poly.pdbx_strand_id
1 'polypeptide(L)'
;MYGSQYVLYGATRACPRCAEIHPPREGIQETAISRFKLMQLMFELVYANLHNPGTCRQEDRMFGILTTPLRVYAAHSGPTQNGTTSFLTAACKRGYKICDERSASLPGRIDIRFNEIPAEEYEATYTRGGGYRPGACAAPRLIQQAILDYQHTGQHIDPTTWAMSEVMYKKNPTKSPAGDGQDWIHGLTAHSCETCARLVPLLLCTRDTDWSGAFNRIFG
;
A
#
# COMPACT_ATOMS: atom_id res chain seq x y z
N MET A 1 23.72 -13.84 5.94
CA MET A 1 22.66 -13.56 6.93
C MET A 1 21.77 -12.47 6.36
N TYR A 2 20.63 -12.81 5.79
CA TYR A 2 19.64 -11.82 5.35
C TYR A 2 18.79 -11.44 6.56
N GLY A 3 18.81 -10.16 6.93
CA GLY A 3 18.16 -9.63 8.13
C GLY A 3 16.68 -9.98 8.19
N SER A 4 16.27 -10.55 9.32
CA SER A 4 14.93 -10.98 9.71
C SER A 4 13.99 -9.81 10.03
N GLN A 5 14.13 -8.66 9.38
CA GLN A 5 13.30 -7.49 9.67
C GLN A 5 12.01 -7.57 8.85
N TYR A 6 10.94 -8.04 9.49
CA TYR A 6 9.59 -7.88 8.96
C TYR A 6 9.23 -6.39 8.97
N VAL A 7 8.65 -5.90 7.86
CA VAL A 7 8.21 -4.51 7.77
C VAL A 7 6.88 -4.33 8.48
N LEU A 8 6.75 -3.21 9.18
CA LEU A 8 5.54 -2.79 9.86
C LEU A 8 4.97 -1.56 9.16
N TYR A 9 3.76 -1.68 8.63
CA TYR A 9 3.08 -0.61 7.91
C TYR A 9 2.22 0.23 8.84
N GLY A 10 2.37 1.55 8.78
CA GLY A 10 1.65 2.48 9.66
C GLY A 10 2.23 2.63 11.07
N ALA A 11 3.43 2.08 11.28
CA ALA A 11 4.17 2.16 12.56
C ALA A 11 4.77 3.54 12.87
N THR A 12 4.72 4.47 11.92
CA THR A 12 5.39 5.76 12.06
C THR A 12 4.69 6.63 13.10
N ARG A 13 5.48 7.44 13.83
CA ARG A 13 5.02 8.26 14.96
C ARG A 13 4.21 9.50 14.56
N ALA A 14 3.96 9.71 13.27
CA ALA A 14 3.42 10.95 12.73
C ALA A 14 2.19 10.67 11.86
N CYS A 15 1.07 10.32 12.50
CA CYS A 15 -0.22 10.44 11.85
C CYS A 15 -0.52 11.94 11.66
N PRO A 16 -0.71 12.44 10.42
CA PRO A 16 -1.02 13.85 10.17
C PRO A 16 -2.24 14.33 10.96
N ARG A 17 -3.21 13.45 11.21
CA ARG A 17 -4.48 13.75 11.88
C ARG A 17 -4.35 14.07 13.37
N CYS A 18 -3.57 13.29 14.11
CA CYS A 18 -3.64 13.31 15.57
C CYS A 18 -2.36 13.77 16.27
N ALA A 19 -1.28 14.05 15.53
CA ALA A 19 0.01 14.62 15.97
C ALA A 19 0.72 13.92 17.16
N GLU A 20 0.08 12.96 17.79
CA GLU A 20 0.60 12.14 18.87
C GLU A 20 0.85 10.72 18.42
N ILE A 21 1.86 10.16 19.05
CA ILE A 21 2.25 8.76 19.01
C ILE A 21 1.01 7.92 19.27
N HIS A 22 0.55 7.17 18.27
CA HIS A 22 -0.26 6.01 18.57
C HIS A 22 0.61 5.12 19.48
N PRO A 23 0.16 4.72 20.68
CA PRO A 23 0.86 3.70 21.46
C PRO A 23 1.14 2.55 20.50
N PRO A 24 2.34 1.93 20.52
CA PRO A 24 2.81 1.00 19.48
C PRO A 24 1.74 -0.05 19.20
N ARG A 25 0.87 0.27 18.24
CA ARG A 25 -0.16 -0.62 17.77
C ARG A 25 0.53 -1.36 16.66
N GLU A 26 0.33 -2.67 16.69
CA GLU A 26 0.71 -3.57 15.62
C GLU A 26 0.09 -3.02 14.33
N GLY A 27 0.86 -2.20 13.62
CA GLY A 27 0.58 -1.87 12.24
C GLY A 27 0.45 -3.16 11.44
N ILE A 28 0.09 -3.05 10.17
CA ILE A 28 -0.02 -4.28 9.37
C ILE A 28 1.39 -4.88 9.28
N GLN A 29 1.56 -6.08 9.82
CA GLN A 29 2.84 -6.77 9.82
C GLN A 29 3.03 -7.48 8.49
N GLU A 30 4.26 -7.46 8.00
CA GLU A 30 4.65 -8.54 7.10
C GLU A 30 4.71 -9.87 7.85
N THR A 31 4.15 -10.92 7.26
CA THR A 31 4.23 -12.28 7.80
C THR A 31 4.69 -13.28 6.73
N ALA A 32 4.98 -14.51 7.14
CA ALA A 32 5.24 -15.60 6.20
C ALA A 32 4.06 -15.84 5.24
N ILE A 33 2.82 -15.63 5.69
CA ILE A 33 1.61 -15.79 4.87
C ILE A 33 1.59 -14.74 3.76
N SER A 34 1.80 -13.47 4.08
CA SER A 34 1.81 -12.42 3.07
C SER A 34 3.00 -12.58 2.11
N ARG A 35 4.17 -12.99 2.58
CA ARG A 35 5.30 -13.29 1.67
C ARG A 35 4.98 -14.43 0.71
N PHE A 36 4.43 -15.53 1.22
CA PHE A 36 4.09 -16.69 0.39
C PHE A 36 3.04 -16.33 -0.66
N LYS A 37 1.99 -15.60 -0.28
CA LYS A 37 0.95 -15.14 -1.20
C LYS A 37 1.50 -14.17 -2.26
N LEU A 38 2.51 -13.36 -1.91
CA LEU A 38 3.18 -12.45 -2.84
C LEU A 38 4.01 -13.24 -3.83
N MET A 39 4.78 -14.22 -3.37
CA MET A 39 5.53 -15.13 -4.25
C MET A 39 4.61 -15.85 -5.23
N GLN A 40 3.44 -16.32 -4.76
CA GLN A 40 2.44 -16.95 -5.61
C GLN A 40 1.92 -16.01 -6.72
N LEU A 41 1.72 -14.73 -6.40
CA LEU A 41 1.34 -13.70 -7.37
C LEU A 41 2.46 -13.44 -8.38
N MET A 42 3.70 -13.25 -7.90
CA MET A 42 4.85 -12.97 -8.74
C MET A 42 5.16 -14.13 -9.70
N PHE A 43 5.02 -15.37 -9.24
CA PHE A 43 5.15 -16.54 -10.10
C PHE A 43 4.12 -16.54 -11.23
N GLU A 44 2.84 -16.33 -10.91
CA GLU A 44 1.78 -16.27 -11.94
C GLU A 44 1.97 -15.09 -12.88
N LEU A 45 2.48 -13.96 -12.39
CA LEU A 45 2.78 -12.79 -13.21
C LEU A 45 3.90 -13.09 -14.21
N VAL A 46 5.00 -13.70 -13.76
CA VAL A 46 6.10 -14.13 -14.64
C VAL A 46 5.59 -15.14 -15.66
N TYR A 47 4.81 -16.13 -15.22
CA TYR A 47 4.20 -17.11 -16.11
C TYR A 47 3.29 -16.43 -17.16
N ALA A 48 2.39 -15.56 -16.73
CA ALA A 48 1.46 -14.84 -17.61
C ALA A 48 2.20 -13.99 -18.65
N ASN A 49 3.31 -13.35 -18.29
CA ASN A 49 4.14 -12.57 -19.22
C ASN A 49 4.87 -13.43 -20.25
N LEU A 50 5.40 -14.59 -19.85
CA LEU A 50 6.05 -15.52 -20.77
C LEU A 50 5.08 -16.07 -21.82
N HIS A 51 3.81 -16.27 -21.45
CA HIS A 51 2.80 -16.90 -22.31
C HIS A 51 1.86 -15.88 -22.99
N ASN A 52 1.87 -14.61 -22.57
CA ASN A 52 1.10 -13.51 -23.17
C ASN A 52 1.96 -12.24 -23.36
N PRO A 53 3.05 -12.30 -24.13
CA PRO A 53 4.09 -11.25 -24.20
C PRO A 53 3.61 -9.88 -24.74
N GLY A 54 2.38 -9.77 -25.25
CA GLY A 54 1.79 -8.53 -25.78
C GLY A 54 1.02 -7.67 -24.77
N THR A 55 0.79 -8.14 -23.55
CA THR A 55 -0.22 -7.54 -22.64
C THR A 55 0.33 -6.71 -21.49
N CYS A 56 1.66 -6.72 -21.26
CA CYS A 56 2.27 -5.88 -20.23
C CYS A 56 3.73 -5.56 -20.57
N ARG A 57 4.04 -4.30 -20.89
CA ARG A 57 5.40 -3.80 -20.73
C ARG A 57 5.65 -3.76 -19.22
N GLN A 58 6.40 -4.73 -18.70
CA GLN A 58 6.84 -4.70 -17.32
C GLN A 58 7.81 -3.53 -17.15
N GLU A 59 7.29 -2.42 -16.68
CA GLU A 59 8.05 -1.30 -16.14
C GLU A 59 8.43 -1.60 -14.69
N ASP A 60 9.36 -0.82 -14.15
CA ASP A 60 9.72 -0.92 -12.74
C ASP A 60 8.50 -0.51 -11.90
N ARG A 61 7.97 -1.45 -11.11
CA ARG A 61 6.71 -1.30 -10.38
C ARG A 61 6.77 -2.00 -9.03
N MET A 62 6.14 -1.40 -8.03
CA MET A 62 5.87 -2.07 -6.76
C MET A 62 4.69 -3.00 -6.94
N PHE A 63 4.79 -4.24 -6.50
CA PHE A 63 3.67 -5.17 -6.39
C PHE A 63 3.43 -5.45 -4.92
N GLY A 64 2.18 -5.42 -4.49
CA GLY A 64 1.81 -5.62 -3.11
C GLY A 64 0.64 -6.56 -2.98
N ILE A 65 0.58 -7.21 -1.82
CA ILE A 65 -0.61 -7.93 -1.39
C ILE A 65 -0.96 -7.62 0.06
N LEU A 66 -2.24 -7.68 0.37
CA LEU A 66 -2.77 -7.57 1.72
C LEU A 66 -3.67 -8.78 1.98
N THR A 67 -3.40 -9.51 3.04
CA THR A 67 -4.23 -10.62 3.51
C THR A 67 -5.06 -10.14 4.68
N THR A 68 -6.37 -10.31 4.62
CA THR A 68 -7.28 -10.06 5.74
C THR A 68 -8.21 -11.26 5.94
N PRO A 69 -8.94 -11.34 7.07
CA PRO A 69 -9.99 -12.33 7.25
C PRO A 69 -11.05 -12.36 6.13
N LEU A 70 -11.28 -11.25 5.42
CA LEU A 70 -12.25 -11.20 4.32
C LEU A 70 -11.72 -11.82 3.02
N ARG A 71 -10.45 -11.56 2.65
CA ARG A 71 -9.85 -11.98 1.37
C ARG A 71 -8.37 -11.60 1.27
N VAL A 72 -7.76 -12.02 0.16
CA VAL A 72 -6.46 -11.55 -0.30
C VAL A 72 -6.65 -10.48 -1.37
N TYR A 73 -6.00 -9.35 -1.18
CA TYR A 73 -5.99 -8.20 -2.08
C TYR A 73 -4.63 -8.11 -2.79
N ALA A 74 -4.62 -7.63 -4.02
CA ALA A 74 -3.43 -7.43 -4.84
C ALA A 74 -3.47 -6.06 -5.53
N ALA A 75 -2.33 -5.38 -5.54
CA ALA A 75 -2.17 -4.11 -6.23
C ALA A 75 -0.75 -3.98 -6.80
N HIS A 76 -0.57 -3.06 -7.73
CA HIS A 76 0.75 -2.56 -8.10
C HIS A 76 0.77 -1.03 -8.07
N SER A 77 1.95 -0.42 -8.04
CA SER A 77 2.08 1.04 -8.14
C SER A 77 1.91 1.55 -9.56
N GLY A 78 1.68 2.86 -9.71
CA GLY A 78 1.62 3.54 -11.01
C GLY A 78 0.22 3.62 -11.64
N PRO A 79 0.07 4.41 -12.73
CA PRO A 79 -1.23 4.70 -13.32
C PRO A 79 -1.96 3.43 -13.73
N THR A 80 -3.18 3.24 -13.22
CA THR A 80 -3.99 2.08 -13.62
C THR A 80 -4.62 2.31 -14.98
N GLN A 81 -4.19 1.54 -15.97
CA GLN A 81 -5.10 0.94 -16.92
C GLN A 81 -5.17 -0.56 -16.60
N ASN A 82 -6.08 -0.95 -15.71
CA ASN A 82 -6.31 -2.35 -15.34
C ASN A 82 -7.05 -3.16 -16.43
N GLY A 83 -6.96 -2.73 -17.70
CA GLY A 83 -7.49 -3.51 -18.82
C GLY A 83 -6.58 -4.70 -19.13
N THR A 84 -7.10 -5.92 -19.13
CA THR A 84 -6.48 -7.16 -19.66
C THR A 84 -4.94 -7.22 -19.59
N THR A 85 -4.36 -6.97 -18.40
CA THR A 85 -2.91 -7.07 -18.20
C THR A 85 -2.53 -8.45 -17.66
N SER A 86 -1.27 -8.85 -17.82
CA SER A 86 -0.72 -10.05 -17.16
C SER A 86 -0.93 -10.05 -15.64
N PHE A 87 -0.96 -8.86 -15.03
CA PHE A 87 -1.26 -8.71 -13.60
C PHE A 87 -2.70 -9.11 -13.26
N LEU A 88 -3.68 -8.63 -14.05
CA LEU A 88 -5.08 -9.05 -13.90
C LEU A 88 -5.19 -10.57 -14.01
N THR A 89 -4.56 -11.16 -15.03
CA THR A 89 -4.55 -12.62 -15.23
C THR A 89 -3.95 -13.35 -14.02
N ALA A 90 -2.81 -12.88 -13.52
CA ALA A 90 -2.12 -13.49 -12.39
C ALA A 90 -2.92 -13.42 -11.09
N ALA A 91 -3.49 -12.25 -10.77
CA ALA A 91 -4.33 -12.06 -9.60
C ALA A 91 -5.63 -12.89 -9.69
N CYS A 92 -6.31 -12.90 -10.85
CA CYS A 92 -7.52 -13.69 -11.07
C CYS A 92 -7.27 -15.20 -10.93
N LYS A 93 -6.15 -15.72 -11.47
CA LYS A 93 -5.78 -17.15 -11.30
C LYS A 93 -5.59 -17.56 -9.84
N ARG A 94 -5.23 -16.60 -8.97
CA ARG A 94 -5.09 -16.84 -7.52
C ARG A 94 -6.34 -16.51 -6.73
N GLY A 95 -7.39 -16.00 -7.37
CA GLY A 95 -8.60 -15.52 -6.69
C GLY A 95 -8.36 -14.27 -5.84
N TYR A 96 -7.35 -13.47 -6.16
CA TYR A 96 -7.05 -12.25 -5.41
C TYR A 96 -7.91 -11.09 -5.92
N LYS A 97 -8.40 -10.27 -5.00
CA LYS A 97 -9.12 -9.04 -5.36
C LYS A 97 -8.12 -7.98 -5.79
N ILE A 98 -8.32 -7.43 -6.98
CA ILE A 98 -7.47 -6.35 -7.50
C ILE A 98 -7.95 -5.02 -6.93
N CYS A 99 -7.00 -4.17 -6.53
CA CYS A 99 -7.25 -2.84 -6.02
C CYS A 99 -6.81 -1.79 -7.05
N ASP A 100 -7.74 -0.96 -7.50
CA ASP A 100 -7.46 0.14 -8.41
C ASP A 100 -6.78 1.32 -7.72
N GLU A 101 -6.25 2.24 -8.52
CA GLU A 101 -5.80 3.55 -8.05
C GLU A 101 -6.94 4.31 -7.36
N ARG A 102 -6.56 5.05 -6.31
CA ARG A 102 -7.41 6.02 -5.64
C ARG A 102 -6.80 7.42 -5.79
N SER A 103 -7.65 8.41 -5.96
CA SER A 103 -7.32 9.84 -6.00
C SER A 103 -8.23 10.59 -5.02
N ALA A 104 -7.97 11.87 -4.77
CA ALA A 104 -8.88 12.70 -3.95
C ALA A 104 -10.34 12.71 -4.46
N SER A 105 -10.54 12.48 -5.76
CA SER A 105 -11.85 12.45 -6.42
C SER A 105 -12.49 11.05 -6.50
N LEU A 106 -11.82 9.98 -6.05
CA LEU A 106 -12.32 8.61 -6.08
C LEU A 106 -12.68 8.11 -4.66
N PRO A 107 -13.64 7.16 -4.54
CA PRO A 107 -14.03 6.58 -3.25
C PRO A 107 -12.84 5.89 -2.57
N GLY A 108 -12.73 6.00 -1.25
CA GLY A 108 -11.61 5.41 -0.49
C GLY A 108 -10.82 6.42 0.36
N ARG A 109 -11.27 7.68 0.45
CA ARG A 109 -10.86 8.64 1.48
C ARG A 109 -11.56 8.34 2.80
N ILE A 110 -11.36 7.14 3.33
CA ILE A 110 -11.90 6.73 4.62
C ILE A 110 -10.80 6.10 5.46
N ASP A 111 -10.81 6.38 6.76
CA ASP A 111 -9.93 5.71 7.72
C ASP A 111 -10.50 4.33 8.11
N ILE A 112 -9.72 3.58 8.86
CA ILE A 112 -10.06 2.22 9.33
C ILE A 112 -11.34 2.13 10.18
N ARG A 113 -11.89 3.27 10.62
CA ARG A 113 -13.16 3.36 11.34
C ARG A 113 -14.30 3.85 10.45
N PHE A 114 -14.06 3.91 9.15
CA PHE A 114 -14.99 4.38 8.12
C PHE A 114 -15.28 5.89 8.19
N ASN A 115 -14.46 6.68 8.88
CA ASN A 115 -14.59 8.13 8.88
C ASN A 115 -13.98 8.73 7.63
N GLU A 116 -14.63 9.74 7.04
CA GLU A 116 -14.08 10.44 5.89
C GLU A 116 -12.74 11.13 6.21
N ILE A 117 -11.82 11.07 5.25
CA ILE A 117 -10.57 11.82 5.24
C ILE A 117 -10.76 13.01 4.29
N PRO A 118 -10.80 14.26 4.77
CA PRO A 118 -10.92 15.44 3.92
C PRO A 118 -9.90 15.44 2.76
N ALA A 119 -10.32 15.89 1.58
CA ALA A 119 -9.46 15.89 0.39
C ALA A 119 -8.15 16.66 0.60
N GLU A 120 -8.21 17.78 1.33
CA GLU A 120 -7.03 18.56 1.71
C GLU A 120 -6.05 17.75 2.57
N GLU A 121 -6.54 17.03 3.59
CA GLU A 121 -5.72 16.17 4.45
C GLU A 121 -5.09 15.02 3.65
N TYR A 122 -5.86 14.42 2.73
CA TYR A 122 -5.39 13.36 1.86
C TYR A 122 -4.28 13.84 0.92
N GLU A 123 -4.48 14.97 0.23
CA GLU A 123 -3.50 15.55 -0.69
C GLU A 123 -2.27 16.11 0.04
N ALA A 124 -2.39 16.57 1.28
CA ALA A 124 -1.27 17.02 2.11
C ALA A 124 -0.26 15.89 2.43
N THR A 125 -0.64 14.62 2.25
CA THR A 125 0.30 13.49 2.36
C THR A 125 1.29 13.43 1.19
N TYR A 126 1.02 14.14 0.09
CA TYR A 126 1.87 14.13 -1.09
C TYR A 126 3.15 14.94 -0.87
N THR A 127 4.32 14.30 -1.02
CA THR A 127 5.62 14.98 -1.00
C THR A 127 6.17 15.03 -2.43
N ARG A 128 6.11 16.21 -3.07
CA ARG A 128 6.70 16.42 -4.39
C ARG A 128 8.21 16.16 -4.33
N GLY A 129 8.73 15.36 -5.27
CA GLY A 129 10.14 14.98 -5.32
C GLY A 129 10.52 13.81 -4.40
N GLY A 130 9.60 13.29 -3.57
CA GLY A 130 9.84 12.18 -2.62
C GLY A 130 8.89 10.98 -2.75
N GLY A 131 7.98 10.97 -3.74
CA GLY A 131 7.03 9.87 -3.90
C GLY A 131 6.02 10.01 -5.05
N TYR A 132 5.19 8.97 -5.19
CA TYR A 132 4.02 8.98 -6.07
C TYR A 132 2.87 9.77 -5.42
N ARG A 133 1.85 10.14 -6.22
CA ARG A 133 0.63 10.76 -5.68
C ARG A 133 -0.05 9.86 -4.64
N PRO A 134 -0.80 10.44 -3.68
CA PRO A 134 -1.57 9.67 -2.69
C PRO A 134 -2.49 8.65 -3.37
N GLY A 135 -2.43 7.38 -2.95
CA GLY A 135 -3.22 6.30 -3.56
C GLY A 135 -2.63 5.68 -4.85
N ALA A 136 -1.47 6.16 -5.31
CA ALA A 136 -0.80 5.59 -6.49
C ALA A 136 0.17 4.44 -6.16
N CYS A 137 0.55 4.28 -4.89
CA CYS A 137 1.37 3.17 -4.40
C CYS A 137 0.52 1.93 -4.07
N ALA A 138 1.14 0.74 -4.08
CA ALA A 138 0.43 -0.50 -3.84
C ALA A 138 -0.16 -0.57 -2.41
N ALA A 139 0.62 -0.31 -1.36
CA ALA A 139 0.15 -0.34 0.03
C ALA A 139 -1.12 0.52 0.29
N PRO A 140 -1.17 1.82 -0.04
CA PRO A 140 -2.40 2.61 0.10
C PRO A 140 -3.61 2.01 -0.64
N ARG A 141 -3.44 1.55 -1.88
CA ARG A 141 -4.53 0.92 -2.67
C ARG A 141 -5.12 -0.30 -1.97
N LEU A 142 -4.24 -1.16 -1.45
CA LEU A 142 -4.62 -2.36 -0.73
C LEU A 142 -5.44 -2.02 0.52
N ILE A 143 -4.93 -1.10 1.35
CA ILE A 143 -5.57 -0.69 2.60
C ILE A 143 -6.92 -0.04 2.32
N GLN A 144 -6.97 0.93 1.40
CA GLN A 144 -8.22 1.64 1.08
C GLN A 144 -9.28 0.70 0.53
N GLN A 145 -8.92 -0.25 -0.33
CA GLN A 145 -9.88 -1.24 -0.83
C GLN A 145 -10.36 -2.18 0.26
N ALA A 146 -9.47 -2.62 1.16
CA ALA A 146 -9.86 -3.46 2.28
C ALA A 146 -10.84 -2.72 3.20
N ILE A 147 -10.57 -1.46 3.56
CA ILE A 147 -11.47 -0.66 4.38
C ILE A 147 -12.85 -0.53 3.71
N LEU A 148 -12.91 -0.21 2.42
CA LEU A 148 -14.18 -0.13 1.68
C LEU A 148 -14.95 -1.46 1.72
N ASP A 149 -14.27 -2.58 1.54
CA ASP A 149 -14.91 -3.90 1.57
C ASP A 149 -15.45 -4.23 2.96
N TYR A 150 -14.69 -3.92 4.03
CA TYR A 150 -15.16 -4.09 5.40
C TYR A 150 -16.37 -3.19 5.69
N GLN A 151 -16.36 -1.93 5.22
CA GLN A 151 -17.48 -1.01 5.35
C GLN A 151 -18.75 -1.59 4.73
N HIS A 152 -18.65 -2.17 3.53
CA HIS A 152 -19.78 -2.81 2.85
C HIS A 152 -20.30 -4.06 3.58
N THR A 153 -19.45 -4.75 4.34
CA THR A 153 -19.87 -5.91 5.15
C THR A 153 -20.39 -5.53 6.55
N GLY A 154 -20.20 -4.28 6.98
CA GLY A 154 -20.52 -3.83 8.34
C GLY A 154 -19.64 -4.47 9.44
N GLN A 155 -18.52 -5.09 9.07
CA GLN A 155 -17.61 -5.74 10.02
C GLN A 155 -16.60 -4.74 10.59
N HIS A 156 -16.29 -4.88 11.88
CA HIS A 156 -15.21 -4.14 12.52
C HIS A 156 -13.85 -4.56 11.96
N ILE A 157 -12.93 -3.59 11.80
CA ILE A 157 -11.58 -3.85 11.33
C ILE A 157 -10.63 -4.00 12.52
N ASP A 158 -9.97 -5.16 12.59
CA ASP A 158 -8.79 -5.36 13.43
C ASP A 158 -7.52 -5.45 12.55
N PRO A 159 -6.68 -4.40 12.49
CA PRO A 159 -5.50 -4.39 11.65
C PRO A 159 -4.41 -5.38 12.07
N THR A 160 -4.45 -5.91 13.30
CA THR A 160 -3.50 -6.91 13.78
C THR A 160 -3.69 -8.27 13.11
N THR A 161 -4.90 -8.51 12.60
CA THR A 161 -5.25 -9.70 11.81
C THR A 161 -4.88 -9.59 10.34
N TRP A 162 -4.40 -8.41 9.92
CA TRP A 162 -4.00 -8.15 8.55
C TRP A 162 -2.51 -8.44 8.37
N ALA A 163 -2.12 -8.92 7.18
CA ALA A 163 -0.72 -9.11 6.82
C ALA A 163 -0.41 -8.59 5.42
N MET A 164 0.67 -7.82 5.27
CA MET A 164 1.01 -7.15 4.01
C MET A 164 2.46 -7.37 3.60
N SER A 165 2.67 -7.56 2.31
CA SER A 165 3.99 -7.65 1.71
C SER A 165 4.03 -6.87 0.41
N GLU A 166 5.16 -6.23 0.13
CA GLU A 166 5.43 -5.55 -1.14
C GLU A 166 6.81 -5.94 -1.71
N VAL A 167 6.91 -6.00 -3.03
CA VAL A 167 8.17 -6.26 -3.75
C VAL A 167 8.29 -5.34 -4.95
N MET A 168 9.47 -4.76 -5.13
CA MET A 168 9.80 -4.04 -6.35
C MET A 168 10.13 -5.06 -7.45
N TYR A 169 9.35 -5.05 -8.52
CA TYR A 169 9.75 -5.68 -9.77
C TYR A 169 10.61 -4.70 -10.56
N LYS A 170 11.78 -5.15 -11.02
CA LYS A 170 12.61 -4.41 -11.96
C LYS A 170 12.71 -5.13 -13.28
N LYS A 171 12.50 -4.39 -14.38
CA LYS A 171 12.73 -4.90 -15.74
C LYS A 171 14.19 -5.26 -15.95
N ASN A 172 15.11 -4.48 -15.38
CA ASN A 172 16.53 -4.79 -15.37
C ASN A 172 17.07 -4.85 -13.93
N PRO A 173 17.26 -6.05 -13.36
CA PRO A 173 17.69 -6.22 -11.98
C PRO A 173 19.16 -5.79 -11.74
N THR A 174 19.95 -5.53 -12.79
CA THR A 174 21.36 -5.11 -12.64
C THR A 174 21.53 -3.60 -12.51
N LYS A 175 20.46 -2.80 -12.71
CA LYS A 175 20.48 -1.35 -12.47
C LYS A 175 20.08 -1.06 -11.02
N SER A 176 21.07 -0.71 -10.19
CA SER A 176 20.85 -0.25 -8.80
C SER A 176 20.10 1.10 -8.78
N PRO A 177 19.12 1.32 -7.88
CA PRO A 177 18.37 2.58 -7.75
C PRO A 177 19.10 3.65 -6.92
N ALA A 178 20.32 3.38 -6.46
CA ALA A 178 21.07 4.22 -5.54
C ALA A 178 21.42 5.64 -6.06
N GLY A 179 21.11 5.98 -7.32
CA GLY A 179 21.33 7.31 -7.90
C GLY A 179 20.28 8.35 -7.54
N ASP A 180 19.05 7.94 -7.18
CA ASP A 180 17.88 8.84 -7.14
C ASP A 180 17.27 9.02 -5.73
N GLY A 181 18.04 8.78 -4.67
CA GLY A 181 17.56 8.95 -3.28
C GLY A 181 16.49 7.93 -2.87
N GLN A 182 16.45 6.79 -3.54
CA GLN A 182 15.38 5.80 -3.47
C GLN A 182 15.95 4.45 -3.01
N ASP A 183 15.93 4.21 -1.68
CA ASP A 183 16.44 3.00 -1.02
C ASP A 183 15.53 1.77 -1.20
N TRP A 184 15.35 1.35 -2.45
CA TRP A 184 14.57 0.16 -2.80
C TRP A 184 15.50 -1.05 -2.99
N ILE A 185 15.92 -1.67 -1.88
CA ILE A 185 16.68 -2.92 -1.93
C ILE A 185 15.78 -4.02 -2.52
N HIS A 186 16.35 -4.80 -3.44
CA HIS A 186 15.65 -5.85 -4.15
C HIS A 186 15.47 -7.04 -3.21
N GLY A 187 14.28 -7.63 -3.21
CA GLY A 187 14.09 -9.00 -2.74
C GLY A 187 13.22 -9.18 -1.51
N LEU A 188 13.11 -8.24 -0.58
CA LEU A 188 12.22 -8.36 0.59
C LEU A 188 11.80 -6.97 1.04
N THR A 189 10.50 -6.66 0.95
CA THR A 189 9.84 -5.46 1.48
C THR A 189 10.51 -4.12 1.20
N ALA A 190 9.97 -3.42 0.22
CA ALA A 190 10.37 -2.06 -0.08
C ALA A 190 9.80 -1.07 0.95
N HIS A 191 10.66 -0.23 1.52
CA HIS A 191 10.27 0.84 2.44
C HIS A 191 9.38 1.86 1.75
N SER A 192 8.10 1.91 2.12
CA SER A 192 7.10 2.91 1.69
C SER A 192 7.69 4.30 1.45
N CYS A 193 7.47 4.87 0.26
CA CYS A 193 7.93 6.22 -0.10
C CYS A 193 7.40 7.26 0.89
N GLU A 194 7.93 8.48 0.87
CA GLU A 194 7.58 9.48 1.88
C GLU A 194 6.06 9.78 1.91
N THR A 195 5.39 9.74 0.76
CA THR A 195 3.92 9.84 0.70
C THR A 195 3.21 8.68 1.39
N CYS A 196 3.69 7.44 1.21
CA CYS A 196 3.13 6.29 1.92
C CYS A 196 3.41 6.34 3.43
N ALA A 197 4.57 6.85 3.83
CA ALA A 197 4.93 7.00 5.24
C ALA A 197 4.00 7.96 6.01
N ARG A 198 3.34 8.89 5.30
CA ARG A 198 2.33 9.82 5.84
C ARG A 198 0.90 9.31 5.67
N LEU A 199 0.60 8.73 4.50
CA LEU A 199 -0.75 8.29 4.16
C LEU A 199 -1.19 7.01 4.89
N VAL A 200 -0.30 6.03 5.04
CA VAL A 200 -0.68 4.76 5.71
C VAL A 200 -1.09 4.99 7.18
N PRO A 201 -0.36 5.77 8.00
CA PRO A 201 -0.83 6.13 9.34
C PRO A 201 -2.16 6.88 9.36
N LEU A 202 -2.42 7.72 8.36
CA LEU A 202 -3.69 8.43 8.23
C LEU A 202 -4.85 7.46 7.98
N LEU A 203 -4.66 6.50 7.05
CA LEU A 203 -5.65 5.47 6.74
C LEU A 203 -5.93 4.54 7.93
N LEU A 204 -4.90 4.24 8.74
CA LEU A 204 -5.01 3.36 9.90
C LEU A 204 -5.32 4.10 11.21
N CYS A 205 -5.69 5.38 11.13
CA CYS A 205 -5.95 6.20 12.31
C CYS A 205 -7.21 5.74 13.05
N THR A 206 -7.06 5.43 14.35
CA THR A 206 -8.15 4.95 15.20
C THR A 206 -8.66 5.97 16.24
N ARG A 207 -8.20 7.23 16.21
CA ARG A 207 -8.54 8.24 17.23
C ARG A 207 -9.73 9.11 16.83
N ASP A 208 -10.69 9.25 17.75
CA ASP A 208 -11.73 10.28 17.69
C ASP A 208 -11.11 11.58 18.19
N THR A 209 -10.41 12.32 17.34
CA THR A 209 -9.94 13.66 17.73
C THR A 209 -10.75 14.73 17.02
N ASP A 210 -11.49 15.49 17.83
CA ASP A 210 -12.11 16.77 17.48
C ASP A 210 -11.08 17.73 16.86
N TRP A 211 -11.47 18.31 15.73
CA TRP A 211 -10.64 19.13 14.88
C TRP A 211 -10.71 20.61 15.32
N SER A 212 -9.64 21.17 15.89
CA SER A 212 -9.44 22.64 15.86
C SER A 212 -8.02 23.18 16.13
N GLY A 213 -6.99 22.40 16.48
CA GLY A 213 -5.79 23.00 17.13
C GLY A 213 -4.39 22.79 16.54
N ALA A 214 -4.09 21.72 15.79
CA ALA A 214 -2.70 21.21 15.77
C ALA A 214 -1.85 21.52 14.53
N PHE A 215 -2.43 21.87 13.37
CA PHE A 215 -1.64 21.99 12.14
C PHE A 215 -0.75 23.26 12.05
N ASN A 216 -1.03 24.30 12.85
CA ASN A 216 -0.28 25.55 12.80
C ASN A 216 1.00 25.60 13.66
N ARG A 217 1.41 24.50 14.33
CA ARG A 217 2.55 24.55 15.28
C ARG A 217 3.81 23.77 14.86
N ILE A 218 3.78 23.00 13.78
CA ILE A 218 4.92 22.12 13.43
C ILE A 218 5.78 22.69 12.28
N PHE A 219 5.32 23.76 11.60
CA PHE A 219 6.08 24.42 10.52
C PHE A 219 6.21 25.95 10.69
N GLY A 220 6.25 26.42 11.94
CA GLY A 220 6.67 27.79 12.29
C GLY A 220 8.14 27.84 12.63
#